data_AF-A0A8H4AE68-F1
#
_entry.id   AF-A0A8H4AE68-F1
#
_cell.length_a   1.000
_cell.length_b   1.000
_cell.length_c   1.000
_cell.angle_alpha   90.00
_cell.angle_beta   90.00
_cell.angle_gamma   90.00
#
_symmetry.space_group_name_H-M   'P 1'
#
loop_
_entity.id
_entity.type
_entity.pdbx_description
1 polymer ?
#
loop_
_entity_poly.entity_id
_entity_poly.type
_entity_poly.pdbx_seq_one_letter_code
_entity_poly.pdbx_strand_id
1 'polypeptide(L)' 'MDQDKKKGREFDLSVDYILTLKDLQKDKCALCLIEMEWSWYDAYNQDQWTVDQIDNQVGHIKGNVRLVCLECNQNH' A
#
# COMPACT_ATOMS: atom_id res chain seq x y z
N MET A 1 7.51 -0.83 -7.75
CA MET A 1 8.75 -1.45 -8.27
C MET A 1 9.14 -0.94 -9.65
N ASP A 2 8.44 -1.28 -10.75
CA ASP A 2 8.79 -0.76 -12.09
C ASP A 2 8.58 0.74 -12.23
N GLN A 3 7.56 1.29 -11.56
CA GLN A 3 7.31 2.72 -11.54
C GLN A 3 8.42 3.50 -10.81
N ASP A 4 8.89 3.00 -9.66
CA ASP A 4 9.98 3.64 -8.90
C ASP A 4 11.27 3.65 -9.72
N LYS A 5 11.62 2.51 -10.32
CA LYS A 5 12.78 2.41 -11.22
C LYS A 5 12.67 3.38 -12.40
N LYS A 6 11.50 3.47 -13.05
CA LYS A 6 11.26 4.43 -14.15
C LYS A 6 11.42 5.89 -13.71
N LYS A 7 11.11 6.20 -12.46
CA LYS A 7 11.25 7.55 -11.87
C LYS A 7 12.59 7.76 -11.15
N GLY A 8 13.51 6.79 -11.19
CA GLY A 8 14.81 6.87 -10.50
C GLY A 8 14.70 6.90 -8.98
N ARG A 9 13.62 6.36 -8.40
CA ARG A 9 13.36 6.36 -6.95
C ARG A 9 13.82 5.06 -6.31
N GLU A 10 14.26 5.20 -5.06
CA GLU A 10 14.68 4.06 -4.23
C GLU A 10 13.50 3.12 -3.92
N PHE A 11 13.83 1.86 -3.66
CA PHE A 11 12.87 0.84 -3.27
C PHE A 11 13.48 -0.01 -2.15
N ASP A 12 12.84 -0.02 -0.98
CA ASP A 12 13.23 -0.81 0.18
C ASP A 12 11.98 -1.30 0.92
N LEU A 13 11.31 -2.31 0.36
CA LEU A 13 10.23 -3.02 1.02
C LEU A 13 10.50 -4.52 1.01
N SER A 14 10.18 -5.17 2.12
CA SER A 14 10.15 -6.62 2.27
C SER A 14 8.74 -7.09 2.60
N VAL A 15 8.46 -8.38 2.35
CA VAL A 15 7.18 -8.99 2.73
C VAL A 15 6.95 -8.87 4.24
N ASP A 16 7.96 -9.13 5.06
CA ASP A 16 7.87 -9.01 6.53
C ASP A 16 7.46 -7.60 6.99
N TYR A 17 7.95 -6.57 6.30
CA TYR A 17 7.59 -5.20 6.60
C TYR A 17 6.11 -4.92 6.25
N ILE A 18 5.63 -5.44 5.13
CA ILE A 18 4.20 -5.35 4.76
C ILE A 18 3.32 -6.08 5.76
N LEU A 19 3.73 -7.27 6.22
CA LEU A 19 3.01 -8.01 7.26
C LEU A 19 3.02 -7.26 8.61
N THR A 20 4.13 -6.61 8.96
CA THR A 20 4.19 -5.75 10.15
C THR A 20 3.21 -4.58 10.04
N LEU A 21 3.13 -3.91 8.87
CA LEU A 21 2.16 -2.84 8.65
C LEU A 21 0.72 -3.35 8.70
N LYS A 22 0.45 -4.52 8.13
CA LYS A 22 -0.85 -5.20 8.17
C LYS A 22 -1.32 -5.37 9.62
N ASP A 23 -0.46 -5.90 10.48
CA ASP A 23 -0.76 -6.12 11.90
C ASP A 23 -0.96 -4.79 12.65
N LEU A 24 -0.09 -3.80 12.41
CA LEU A 24 -0.20 -2.46 13.02
C LEU A 24 -1.50 -1.74 12.62
N GLN A 25 -1.90 -1.88 11.36
CA GLN A 25 -3.14 -1.32 10.83
C GLN A 25 -4.38 -2.17 11.13
N LYS A 26 -4.20 -3.37 11.71
CA LYS A 26 -5.28 -4.31 12.06
C LYS A 26 -6.14 -4.65 10.85
N ASP A 27 -5.50 -4.97 9.73
CA ASP A 27 -6.15 -5.32 8.47
C ASP A 27 -7.04 -4.22 7.86
N LYS A 28 -6.91 -2.98 8.34
CA LYS A 28 -7.74 -1.85 7.90
C LYS A 28 -6.99 -0.86 7.03
N CYS A 29 -7.72 -0.22 6.12
CA CYS A 29 -7.23 0.88 5.32
C CYS A 29 -6.78 2.03 6.23
N ALA A 30 -5.56 2.55 6.02
CA ALA A 30 -5.02 3.65 6.81
C ALA A 30 -5.78 4.98 6.62
N LEU A 31 -6.59 5.10 5.56
CA LEU A 31 -7.32 6.32 5.21
C LEU A 31 -8.79 6.29 5.64
N CYS A 32 -9.55 5.27 5.24
CA CYS A 32 -10.99 5.18 5.50
C CYS A 32 -11.36 4.18 6.62
N LEU A 33 -10.39 3.45 7.19
CA LEU A 33 -10.56 2.52 8.31
C LEU A 33 -11.46 1.29 8.07
N ILE A 34 -11.88 1.04 6.83
CA ILE A 34 -12.57 -0.20 6.45
C ILE A 34 -11.61 -1.38 6.49
N GLU A 35 -12.15 -2.57 6.71
CA GLU A 35 -11.41 -3.82 6.57
C GLU A 35 -11.07 -4.05 5.08
N MET A 36 -9.82 -4.41 4.78
CA MET A 36 -9.36 -4.61 3.42
C MET A 36 -9.45 -6.09 3.03
N GLU A 37 -9.74 -6.36 1.75
CA GLU A 37 -9.67 -7.70 1.18
C GLU A 37 -8.20 -8.06 0.92
N TRP A 38 -7.74 -9.18 1.49
CA TRP A 38 -6.35 -9.66 1.45
C TRP A 38 -6.11 -10.81 0.48
N SER A 39 -7.18 -11.52 0.14
CA SER A 39 -7.15 -12.54 -0.91
C SER A 39 -7.18 -11.89 -2.29
N TRP A 40 -6.68 -12.60 -3.31
CA TRP A 40 -6.60 -12.10 -4.68
C TRP A 40 -7.63 -12.82 -5.57
N TYR A 41 -8.92 -12.67 -5.25
CA TYR A 41 -10.01 -13.24 -6.04
C TYR A 41 -10.53 -12.27 -7.11
N ASP A 42 -10.63 -10.98 -6.78
CA ASP A 42 -11.10 -9.94 -7.69
C ASP A 42 -10.22 -8.69 -7.60
N ALA A 43 -9.40 -8.48 -8.63
CA ALA A 43 -8.48 -7.35 -8.72
C ALA A 43 -9.18 -5.99 -8.83
N TYR A 44 -10.49 -5.95 -9.11
CA TYR A 44 -11.28 -4.72 -9.22
C TYR A 44 -12.06 -4.40 -7.95
N ASN A 45 -11.99 -5.27 -6.93
CA ASN A 45 -12.60 -5.00 -5.64
C ASN A 45 -12.02 -3.71 -5.04
N GLN A 46 -12.88 -2.75 -4.74
CA GLN A 46 -12.50 -1.46 -4.17
C GLN A 46 -11.88 -1.58 -2.78
N ASP A 47 -12.18 -2.67 -2.06
CA ASP A 47 -11.62 -2.99 -0.75
C ASP A 47 -10.27 -3.73 -0.83
N GLN A 48 -9.81 -4.08 -2.04
CA GLN A 48 -8.53 -4.76 -2.24
C GLN A 48 -7.38 -3.94 -1.66
N TRP A 49 -6.55 -4.57 -0.82
CA TRP A 49 -5.39 -3.88 -0.25
C TRP A 49 -4.38 -3.48 -1.34
N THR A 50 -3.76 -2.32 -1.13
CA THR A 50 -2.69 -1.78 -1.97
C THR A 50 -1.63 -1.09 -1.10
N VAL A 51 -0.47 -0.79 -1.68
CA VAL A 51 0.60 -0.02 -1.03
C VAL A 51 0.59 1.38 -1.61
N ASP A 52 0.39 2.39 -0.75
CA ASP A 52 0.35 3.81 -1.11
C ASP A 52 1.60 4.54 -0.57
N GLN A 53 2.07 5.52 -1.34
CA GLN A 53 3.20 6.39 -0.97
C GLN A 53 2.68 7.53 -0.10
N ILE A 54 3.25 7.71 1.10
CA ILE A 54 2.88 8.85 1.96
C ILE A 54 3.36 10.15 1.32
N ASP A 55 4.61 10.18 0.85
CA ASP A 55 5.14 11.23 -0.01
C ASP A 55 5.38 10.66 -1.43
N ASN A 56 4.59 11.17 -2.38
CA ASN A 56 4.66 10.82 -3.80
C ASN A 56 5.95 11.24 -4.51
N GLN A 57 6.85 11.99 -3.86
CA GLN A 57 8.18 12.31 -4.39
C GLN A 57 9.23 11.26 -3.98
N VAL A 58 8.96 10.54 -2.90
CA VAL A 58 9.86 9.50 -2.35
C VAL A 58 9.38 8.13 -2.85
N GLY A 59 10.32 7.20 -3.04
CA GLY A 59 10.00 5.86 -3.51
C GLY A 59 9.29 5.01 -2.45
N HIS A 60 8.97 3.77 -2.81
CA HIS A 60 8.45 2.78 -1.87
C HIS A 60 9.57 2.28 -0.95
N ILE A 61 9.79 2.97 0.16
CA ILE A 61 10.77 2.62 1.20
C ILE A 61 10.08 2.48 2.55
N LYS A 62 10.72 1.78 3.50
CA LYS A 62 10.24 1.72 4.89
C LYS A 62 10.02 3.13 5.44
N GLY A 63 8.85 3.36 6.05
CA GLY A 63 8.45 4.65 6.60
C GLY A 63 7.81 5.63 5.62
N ASN A 64 7.90 5.40 4.30
CA ASN A 64 7.20 6.21 3.28
C ASN A 64 5.98 5.49 2.67
N VAL A 65 5.51 4.41 3.28
CA VAL A 65 4.36 3.67 2.76
C VAL A 65 3.34 3.36 3.84
N ARG A 66 2.09 3.21 3.39
CA ARG A 66 0.95 2.76 4.19
C ARG A 66 0.09 1.81 3.36
N LEU A 67 -0.68 0.97 4.01
CA LEU A 67 -1.62 0.08 3.33
C LEU A 67 -2.99 0.75 3.24
N VAL A 68 -3.57 0.79 2.04
CA VAL A 68 -4.87 1.42 1.79
C VAL A 68 -5.69 0.54 0.85
N CYS A 69 -7.02 0.68 0.89
CA CYS A 69 -7.88 0.04 -0.09
C CYS A 69 -7.68 0.66 -1.48
N LEU A 70 -8.02 -0.09 -2.52
CA LEU A 70 -7.89 0.33 -3.91
C LEU A 70 -8.64 1.64 -4.19
N GLU A 71 -9.85 1.80 -3.64
CA GLU A 71 -10.64 3.02 -3.80
C GLU A 71 -9.88 4.25 -3.28
N CYS A 72 -9.31 4.16 -2.09
CA CYS A 72 -8.54 5.26 -1.53
C CYS A 72 -7.29 5.55 -2.35
N ASN A 73 -6.55 4.53 -2.79
CA ASN A 73 -5.33 4.72 -3.60
C ASN A 73 -5.61 5.40 -4.95
N GLN A 74 -6.75 5.09 -5.58
CA GLN A 74 -7.12 5.67 -6.87
C GLN A 74 -7.59 7.13 -6.78
N ASN A 75 -8.08 7.55 -5.61
CA ASN A 75 -8.72 8.84 -5.40
C ASN A 75 -7.91 9.80 -4.49
N HIS A 76 -6.69 9.41 -4.12
CA HIS A 76 -5.80 10.18 -3.22
C HIS A 76 -4.65 10.85 -3.98
#